data_AF-A0A954Q1L5-F1
#
_entry.id   AF-A0A954Q1L5-F1
#
_cell.length_a   1.000
_cell.length_b   1.000
_cell.length_c   1.000
_cell.angle_alpha   90.00
_cell.angle_beta   90.00
_cell.angle_gamma   90.00
#
_symmetry.space_group_name_H-M   'P 1'
#
loop_
_entity.id
_entity.type
_entity.pdbx_description
1 polymer ?
#
loop_
_entity_poly.entity_id
_entity_poly.type
_entity_poly.pdbx_seq_one_letter_code
_entity_poly.pdbx_strand_id
1 'polypeptide(L)' 'WRYIRYADGSEELYNHDVDPNEWTNRADDPNYGEIKTEFAGHIPTVNAPELPKSNNNRGANQRKAIPTKKAKSK' A
#
# COMPACT_ATOMS: atom_id res chain seq x y z
N TRP A 1 -13.12 14.20 -0.53
CA TRP A 1 -11.70 14.05 -0.17
C TRP A 1 -11.36 12.68 0.39
N ARG A 2 -10.12 12.23 0.16
CA ARG A 2 -9.50 11.05 0.76
C ARG A 2 -8.10 11.43 1.23
N TYR A 3 -7.79 11.13 2.48
CA TYR A 3 -6.47 11.36 3.08
C TYR A 3 -5.90 10.05 3.61
N ILE A 4 -4.63 9.78 3.32
CA ILE A 4 -3.90 8.59 3.75
C ILE A 4 -2.60 9.05 4.39
N ARG A 5 -2.28 8.50 5.55
CA ARG A 5 -0.98 8.66 6.21
C ARG A 5 -0.36 7.30 6.45
N TYR A 6 0.81 7.07 5.87
CA TYR A 6 1.53 5.82 5.98
C TYR A 6 2.42 5.79 7.24
N ALA A 7 2.87 4.58 7.61
CA ALA A 7 3.72 4.37 8.77
C ALA A 7 5.12 5.00 8.62
N ASP A 8 5.58 5.21 7.39
CA ASP A 8 6.84 5.88 7.08
C ASP A 8 6.72 7.42 7.10
N GLY A 9 5.51 7.94 7.36
CA GLY A 9 5.23 9.38 7.40
C GLY A 9 4.87 9.98 6.04
N SER A 10 4.85 9.21 4.96
CA SER A 10 4.34 9.69 3.68
C SER A 10 2.83 9.94 3.72
N GLU A 11 2.39 10.91 2.93
CA GLU A 11 1.01 11.39 2.92
C GLU A 11 0.44 11.42 1.50
N GLU A 12 -0.85 11.11 1.39
CA GLU A 12 -1.60 11.26 0.15
C GLU A 12 -2.92 11.99 0.40
N LEU A 13 -3.27 12.92 -0.50
CA LEU A 13 -4.51 13.68 -0.44
C LEU A 13 -5.16 13.73 -1.82
N TYR A 14 -6.38 13.20 -1.95
CA TYR A 14 -7.14 13.18 -3.19
C TYR A 14 -8.47 13.90 -3.07
N ASN A 15 -8.82 14.66 -4.10
CA ASN A 15 -10.12 15.30 -4.23
C ASN A 15 -10.99 14.52 -5.21
N HIS A 16 -11.82 13.61 -4.70
CA HIS A 16 -12.71 12.80 -5.55
C HIS A 16 -13.78 13.59 -6.31
N ASP A 17 -14.04 14.86 -5.96
CA ASP A 17 -15.00 15.69 -6.68
C ASP A 17 -14.44 16.16 -8.03
N VAL A 18 -13.13 16.43 -8.09
CA VAL A 18 -12.44 16.93 -9.30
C VAL A 18 -11.60 15.86 -9.99
N ASP A 19 -11.18 14.84 -9.25
CA ASP A 19 -10.39 13.71 -9.73
C ASP A 19 -11.03 12.38 -9.25
N PRO A 20 -12.12 11.94 -9.91
CA PRO A 20 -12.87 10.74 -9.51
C PRO A 20 -12.03 9.45 -9.56
N ASN A 21 -10.91 9.47 -10.29
CA ASN A 21 -10.00 8.33 -10.41
C ASN A 21 -8.80 8.43 -9.46
N GLU A 22 -8.73 9.48 -8.62
CA GLU A 22 -7.67 9.69 -7.63
C GLU A 22 -6.24 9.61 -8.22
N TRP A 23 -6.01 10.16 -9.42
CA TRP A 23 -4.70 10.11 -10.09
C TRP A 23 -3.69 11.12 -9.53
N THR A 24 -4.17 12.21 -8.96
CA THR A 24 -3.32 13.33 -8.57
C THR A 24 -3.21 13.44 -7.06
N ASN A 25 -2.06 13.05 -6.51
CA ASN A 25 -1.74 13.32 -5.11
C ASN A 25 -1.52 14.83 -4.90
N ARG A 26 -2.26 15.41 -3.96
CA ARG A 26 -2.20 16.84 -3.58
C ARG A 26 -1.61 17.07 -2.19
N ALA A 27 -1.00 16.06 -1.56
CA ALA A 27 -0.49 16.17 -0.19
C ALA A 27 0.63 17.22 -0.02
N ASP A 28 1.40 17.48 -1.08
CA ASP A 28 2.50 18.45 -1.10
C ASP A 28 2.07 19.85 -1.61
N ASP A 29 0.81 20.01 -2.00
CA ASP A 29 0.30 21.29 -2.50
C ASP A 29 -0.11 22.18 -1.30
N PRO A 30 0.56 23.34 -1.12
CA PRO A 30 0.32 24.20 0.04
C PRO A 30 -1.10 24.77 0.09
N ASN A 31 -1.82 24.82 -1.04
CA ASN A 31 -3.20 25.32 -1.07
C ASN A 31 -4.17 24.42 -0.31
N TYR A 32 -3.81 23.15 -0.06
CA TYR A 32 -4.67 22.19 0.64
C TYR A 32 -4.16 21.83 2.04
N GLY A 33 -3.23 22.62 2.59
CA GLY A 33 -2.65 22.38 3.92
C GLY A 33 -3.67 22.38 5.07
N GLU A 34 -4.69 23.22 4.99
CA GLU A 34 -5.78 23.27 5.98
C GLU A 34 -6.62 21.99 5.96
N ILE A 35 -7.06 21.56 4.77
CA ILE A 35 -7.81 20.31 4.58
C ILE A 35 -6.98 19.13 5.07
N LYS A 36 -5.70 19.06 4.72
CA LYS A 36 -4.80 17.99 5.19
C LYS A 36 -4.74 17.95 6.72
N THR A 37 -4.64 19.12 7.36
CA THR A 37 -4.55 19.24 8.82
C THR A 37 -5.83 18.81 9.52
N GLU A 38 -7.00 19.20 8.98
CA GLU A 38 -8.31 18.78 9.48
C GLU A 38 -8.44 17.24 9.44
N PHE A 39 -8.13 16.64 8.29
CA PHE A 39 -8.20 15.19 8.12
C PHE A 39 -7.17 14.43 8.97
N ALA A 40 -5.97 14.99 9.15
CA ALA A 40 -4.98 14.44 10.06
C ALA A 40 -5.46 14.39 11.52
N GLY A 41 -6.31 15.34 11.93
CA GLY A 41 -6.96 15.35 13.25
C GLY A 41 -7.92 14.18 13.49
N HIS A 42 -8.41 13.55 12.42
CA HIS A 42 -9.28 12.38 12.51
C HIS A 42 -8.53 11.04 12.58
N ILE A 43 -7.21 11.02 12.32
CA ILE A 43 -6.40 9.80 12.42
C ILE A 43 -5.94 9.63 13.87
N PRO A 44 -6.11 8.43 14.47
CA PRO A 44 -5.54 8.13 15.78
C PRO A 44 -4.05 8.46 15.85
N THR A 45 -3.61 9.03 16.96
CA THR A 45 -2.18 9.31 17.20
C THR A 45 -1.38 8.05 17.49
N VAL A 46 -2.06 7.01 18.00
CA VAL A 46 -1.47 5.70 18.31
C VAL A 46 -2.03 4.67 17.34
N ASN A 47 -1.15 4.10 16.51
CA ASN A 47 -1.49 3.00 15.62
C ASN A 47 -1.58 1.69 16.41
N ALA A 48 -2.50 0.81 16.01
CA ALA A 48 -2.56 -0.54 16.55
C ALA A 48 -1.28 -1.33 16.18
N PRO A 49 -0.83 -2.27 17.02
CA PRO A 49 0.30 -3.12 16.69
C PRO A 49 -0.01 -3.99 15.48
N GLU A 50 1.03 -4.32 14.70
CA GLU A 50 0.92 -5.32 13.64
C GLU A 50 0.46 -6.66 14.22
N LEU A 51 -0.39 -7.36 13.47
CA LEU A 51 -0.80 -8.71 13.84
C LEU A 51 0.43 -9.63 13.90
N PRO A 52 0.46 -10.60 14.84
CA PRO A 52 1.55 -11.55 14.94
C PRO A 52 1.70 -12.29 13.61
N LYS A 53 2.92 -12.31 13.06
CA LYS A 53 3.23 -13.05 11.85
C LYS A 53 3.00 -14.54 12.10
N SER A 54 2.00 -15.12 11.43
CA SER A 54 1.83 -16.57 11.42
C SER A 54 3.05 -17.20 10.74
N ASN A 55 3.84 -17.91 11.53
CA ASN A 55 4.92 -18.79 11.11
C ASN A 55 4.36 -20.02 10.39
N ASN A 56 3.68 -19.80 9.26
CA ASN A 56 3.32 -20.85 8.32
C ASN A 56 4.58 -21.26 7.57
N ASN A 57 5.29 -22.26 8.10
CA ASN A 57 6.32 -23.03 7.38
C ASN A 57 5.70 -23.87 6.22
N ARG A 58 4.91 -23.25 5.33
CA ARG A 58 4.40 -23.89 4.12
C ARG A 58 5.14 -23.35 2.90
N GLY A 59 6.35 -23.86 2.69
CA GLY A 59 7.15 -23.48 1.52
C GLY A 59 8.44 -24.27 1.27
N ALA A 60 8.82 -25.23 2.10
CA ALA A 60 10.06 -26.00 1.93
C ALA A 60 9.84 -27.50 1.72
N ASN A 61 8.78 -27.92 1.02
CA ASN A 61 8.73 -29.26 0.42
C ASN A 61 7.53 -29.33 -0.54
N GLN A 62 7.74 -29.21 -1.86
CA GLN A 62 6.94 -29.78 -2.97
C GLN A 62 7.42 -29.18 -4.32
N ARG A 63 8.66 -29.46 -4.72
CA ARG A 63 9.03 -29.51 -6.14
C ARG A 63 9.83 -30.79 -6.35
N LYS A 64 9.13 -31.93 -6.49
CA LYS A 64 9.74 -33.09 -7.13
C LYS A 64 10.08 -32.66 -8.56
N ALA A 65 11.36 -32.60 -8.87
CA ALA A 65 11.85 -32.36 -10.22
C ALA A 65 11.28 -33.45 -11.14
N ILE A 66 10.41 -33.06 -12.07
CA ILE A 66 10.09 -33.89 -13.23
C ILE A 66 11.22 -33.64 -14.23
N PRO A 67 12.03 -34.66 -14.60
CA PRO A 67 13.06 -34.47 -15.61
C PRO A 67 12.41 -34.36 -16.99
N THR A 68 12.26 -33.13 -17.49
CA THR A 68 11.87 -32.91 -18.89
C THR A 68 13.05 -33.23 -19.80
N LYS A 69 12.96 -34.33 -20.54
CA LYS A 69 13.85 -34.66 -21.65
C LYS A 69 13.79 -33.53 -22.69
N LYS A 70 14.94 -32.92 -22.96
CA LYS A 70 15.13 -31.87 -23.96
C LYS A 70 15.20 -32.53 -25.35
N ALA A 71 14.10 -32.53 -26.10
CA ALA A 71 14.12 -32.85 -27.53
C ALA A 71 14.56 -31.59 -28.30
N LYS A 72 15.75 -31.64 -28.93
CA LYS A 72 16.22 -30.66 -29.90
C LYS A 72 15.57 -30.98 -31.26
N SER A 73 14.92 -29.99 -31.86
CA SER A 73 14.61 -29.99 -33.30
C SER A 73 14.83 -28.57 -33.81
N LYS A 74 15.97 -28.36 -34.48
CA LYS A 74 16.06 -27.84 -35.85
C LYS A 74 17.52 -27.91 -36.31
#